data_AF-B6FYV9-F1
#
_entry.id   AF-B6FYV9-F1
#
_cell.length_a   1.000
_cell.length_b   1.000
_cell.length_c   1.000
_cell.angle_alpha   90.00
_cell.angle_beta   90.00
_cell.angle_gamma   90.00
#
_symmetry.space_group_name_H-M   'P 1'
#
loop_
_entity.id
_entity.type
_entity.pdbx_description
1 polymer ?
#
loop_
_entity_poly.entity_id
_entity_poly.type
_entity_poly.pdbx_seq_one_letter_code
_entity_poly.pdbx_strand_id
1 'polypeptide(L)'
;MNKEEILKKAQNRKPNQMDEMEMDIYQKSSNIGMTVGLIMCVVLMIINIYSNQPYQDVYSVFCSILCGQYMYRWIRQKDKFTLFCGICWGFVAVLLFISYLTKIFV
;
A
#
# COMPACT_ATOMS: atom_id res chain seq x y z
N MET A 1 31.34 -4.79 -13.97
CA MET A 1 30.59 -3.60 -14.38
C MET A 1 31.57 -2.63 -15.04
N ASN A 2 31.30 -2.16 -16.27
CA ASN A 2 32.27 -1.37 -17.03
C ASN A 2 32.19 0.12 -16.65
N LYS A 3 33.29 0.70 -16.15
CA LYS A 3 33.30 2.00 -15.46
C LYS A 3 32.81 3.16 -16.33
N GLU A 4 33.09 3.12 -17.63
CA GLU A 4 32.68 4.14 -18.59
C GLU A 4 31.16 4.16 -18.84
N GLU A 5 30.54 2.98 -18.78
CA GLU A 5 29.11 2.82 -19.02
C GLU A 5 28.28 3.40 -17.85
N ILE A 6 28.79 3.24 -16.62
CA ILE A 6 28.21 3.80 -15.39
C ILE A 6 28.27 5.33 -15.44
N LEU A 7 29.42 5.90 -15.83
CA LEU A 7 29.61 7.35 -15.95
C LEU A 7 28.68 7.96 -17.00
N LYS A 8 28.52 7.31 -18.17
CA LYS A 8 27.57 7.75 -19.20
C LYS A 8 26.12 7.69 -18.72
N LYS A 9 25.72 6.65 -17.97
CA LYS A 9 24.37 6.55 -17.37
C LYS A 9 24.12 7.65 -16.33
N ALA A 10 25.11 7.96 -15.50
CA ALA A 10 24.99 9.02 -14.49
C ALA A 10 24.91 10.43 -15.13
N GLN A 11 25.61 10.66 -16.24
CA GLN A 11 25.57 11.94 -16.96
C GLN A 11 24.28 12.13 -17.79
N ASN A 12 23.72 11.05 -18.36
CA ASN A 12 22.48 11.10 -19.16
C ASN A 12 21.20 11.05 -18.31
N ARG A 13 21.33 11.22 -17.00
CA ARG A 13 20.25 11.08 -16.03
C ARG A 13 19.29 12.26 -16.15
N LYS A 14 18.00 12.00 -16.35
CA LYS A 14 16.99 13.06 -16.35
C LYS A 14 16.85 13.61 -14.93
N PRO A 15 16.64 14.92 -14.74
CA PRO A 15 16.61 15.56 -13.41
C PRO A 15 15.52 15.01 -12.47
N ASN A 16 14.52 14.28 -12.98
CA ASN A 16 13.42 13.70 -12.21
C ASN A 16 13.44 12.16 -12.16
N GLN A 17 14.55 11.53 -12.53
CA GLN A 17 14.69 10.08 -12.53
C GLN A 17 15.39 9.63 -11.24
N MET A 18 14.70 8.85 -10.41
CA MET A 18 15.27 8.30 -9.18
C MET A 18 16.33 7.24 -9.48
N ASP A 19 17.40 7.22 -8.68
CA ASP A 19 18.49 6.22 -8.81
C ASP A 19 18.02 4.85 -8.37
N GLU A 20 18.71 3.80 -8.83
CA GLU A 20 18.38 2.42 -8.44
C GLU A 20 18.39 2.26 -6.91
N MET A 21 19.37 2.89 -6.25
CA MET A 21 19.43 2.95 -4.78
C MET A 21 18.24 3.71 -4.18
N GLU A 22 17.86 4.87 -4.75
CA GLU A 22 16.74 5.67 -4.25
C GLU A 22 15.41 4.93 -4.41
N MET A 23 15.23 4.20 -5.52
CA MET A 23 14.07 3.35 -5.77
C MET A 23 13.99 2.19 -4.77
N ASP A 24 15.12 1.55 -4.44
CA ASP A 24 15.16 0.47 -3.46
C ASP A 24 14.83 0.98 -2.04
N ILE A 25 15.43 2.12 -1.64
CA ILE A 25 15.10 2.79 -0.38
C ILE A 25 13.61 3.15 -0.33
N TYR A 26 13.04 3.67 -1.43
CA TYR A 26 11.62 4.01 -1.50
C TYR A 26 10.72 2.76 -1.36
N GLN A 27 11.06 1.68 -2.05
CA GLN A 27 10.32 0.41 -1.97
C GLN A 27 10.36 -0.17 -0.56
N LYS A 28 11.55 -0.19 0.07
CA LYS A 28 11.76 -0.73 1.42
C LYS A 28 11.08 0.12 2.48
N SER A 29 11.16 1.45 2.36
CA SER A 29 10.47 2.37 3.27
C SER A 29 8.94 2.26 3.15
N SER A 30 8.41 2.10 1.94
CA SER A 30 6.99 1.82 1.71
C SER A 30 6.55 0.52 2.40
N ASN A 31 7.31 -0.57 2.26
CA ASN A 31 7.00 -1.83 2.91
C ASN A 31 7.04 -1.73 4.44
N ILE A 32 8.06 -1.07 5.01
CA ILE A 32 8.16 -0.84 6.45
C ILE A 32 6.99 0.03 6.93
N GLY A 33 6.67 1.10 6.21
CA GLY A 33 5.54 1.98 6.52
C GLY A 33 4.21 1.22 6.53
N MET A 34 3.99 0.30 5.59
CA MET A 34 2.81 -0.56 5.59
C MET A 34 2.75 -1.50 6.79
N THR A 35 3.89 -2.09 7.17
CA THR A 35 3.96 -2.94 8.38
C THR A 35 3.65 -2.14 9.65
N VAL A 36 4.23 -0.95 9.79
CA VAL A 36 3.94 -0.06 10.93
C VAL A 36 2.47 0.37 10.93
N GLY A 37 1.92 0.71 9.76
CA GLY A 37 0.50 1.03 9.62
C GLY A 37 -0.42 -0.12 10.03
N LEU A 38 -0.08 -1.36 9.67
CA LEU A 38 -0.82 -2.55 10.08
C LEU A 38 -0.76 -2.75 11.61
N ILE A 39 0.40 -2.55 12.23
CA ILE A 39 0.54 -2.62 13.70
C ILE A 39 -0.38 -1.59 14.36
N MET A 40 -0.40 -0.35 13.86
CA MET A 40 -1.29 0.69 14.37
C MET A 40 -2.78 0.32 14.18
N CYS A 41 -3.15 -0.29 13.06
CA CYS A 41 -4.51 -0.78 12.84
C CYS A 41 -4.92 -1.85 13.86
N VAL A 42 -4.01 -2.77 14.20
CA VAL A 42 -4.24 -3.78 15.24
C VAL A 42 -4.40 -3.15 16.62
N VAL A 43 -3.58 -2.15 16.95
CA VAL A 43 -3.72 -1.41 18.22
C VAL A 43 -5.08 -0.70 18.30
N LEU A 44 -5.50 -0.03 17.23
CA LEU A 44 -6.82 0.61 17.17
C LEU A 44 -7.97 -0.40 17.26
N MET A 45 -7.83 -1.58 16.65
CA MET A 45 -8.81 -2.66 16.80
C MET A 45 -9.01 -3.05 18.26
N ILE A 46 -7.91 -3.24 19.00
CA ILE A 46 -7.97 -3.60 20.42
C ILE A 46 -8.71 -2.52 21.21
N ILE A 47 -8.37 -1.24 20.98
CA ILE A 47 -9.02 -0.09 21.62
C ILE A 47 -10.53 -0.06 21.29
N ASN A 48 -10.89 -0.20 20.01
CA ASN A 48 -12.28 -0.18 19.57
C ASN A 48 -13.10 -1.32 20.18
N ILE A 49 -12.51 -2.52 20.34
CA ILE A 49 -13.14 -3.65 21.04
C ILE A 49 -13.42 -3.29 22.51
N TYR A 50 -12.44 -2.71 23.22
CA TYR A 50 -12.64 -2.28 24.61
C TYR A 50 -13.69 -1.16 24.73
N SER A 51 -13.82 -0.31 23.72
CA SER A 51 -14.82 0.77 23.67
C SER A 51 -16.17 0.34 23.10
N ASN A 52 -16.38 -0.95 22.79
CA ASN A 52 -17.58 -1.46 22.09
C ASN A 52 -17.91 -0.69 20.79
N GLN A 53 -16.89 -0.17 20.11
CA GLN A 53 -17.02 0.52 18.83
C GLN A 53 -16.74 -0.44 17.67
N PRO A 54 -17.38 -0.24 16.50
CA PRO A 54 -17.06 -1.01 15.32
C PRO A 54 -15.61 -0.71 14.87
N TYR A 55 -14.82 -1.77 14.67
CA TYR A 55 -13.41 -1.67 14.25
C TYR A 55 -13.19 -1.86 12.75
N GLN A 56 -14.27 -2.12 11.99
CA GLN A 56 -14.19 -2.46 10.57
C GLN A 56 -13.78 -1.27 9.69
N ASP A 57 -13.96 -0.04 10.17
CA ASP A 57 -13.52 1.20 9.53
C ASP A 57 -12.01 1.24 9.33
N VAL A 58 -11.24 0.96 10.38
CA VAL A 58 -9.78 1.01 10.37
C VAL A 58 -9.23 0.05 9.30
N TYR A 59 -9.76 -1.17 9.25
CA TYR A 59 -9.36 -2.16 8.26
C TYR A 59 -9.85 -1.85 6.84
N SER A 60 -11.04 -1.26 6.69
CA SER A 60 -11.56 -0.80 5.40
C SER A 60 -10.62 0.26 4.78
N VAL A 61 -10.19 1.24 5.57
CA VAL A 61 -9.23 2.26 5.13
C VAL A 61 -7.90 1.62 4.75
N PHE A 62 -7.36 0.73 5.59
CA PHE A 62 -6.09 0.07 5.31
C PHE A 62 -6.13 -0.79 4.03
N CYS A 63 -7.20 -1.56 3.83
CA CYS A 63 -7.41 -2.35 2.61
C CYS A 63 -7.55 -1.46 1.36
N SER A 64 -8.16 -0.28 1.49
CA SER A 64 -8.26 0.69 0.40
C SER A 64 -6.88 1.24 -0.01
N ILE A 65 -6.00 1.50 0.97
CA ILE A 65 -4.62 1.91 0.71
C ILE A 65 -3.85 0.81 -0.02
N LEU A 66 -3.98 -0.45 0.43
CA LEU A 66 -3.39 -1.61 -0.26
C LEU A 66 -3.88 -1.72 -1.70
N CYS A 67 -5.19 -1.60 -1.93
CA CYS A 67 -5.78 -1.60 -3.27
C CYS A 67 -5.13 -0.53 -4.15
N GLY A 68 -5.03 0.71 -3.67
CA GLY A 68 -4.40 1.81 -4.40
C GLY A 68 -2.92 1.55 -4.75
N GLN A 69 -2.15 1.00 -3.81
CA GLN A 69 -0.74 0.65 -4.03
C GLN A 69 -0.58 -0.44 -5.09
N TYR A 70 -1.35 -1.52 -5.02
CA TYR A 70 -1.32 -2.59 -6.01
C TYR A 70 -1.81 -2.11 -7.38
N MET A 71 -2.85 -1.29 -7.43
CA MET A 71 -3.36 -0.74 -8.69
C MET A 71 -2.32 0.16 -9.37
N TYR A 72 -1.63 1.03 -8.62
CA TYR A 72 -0.56 1.86 -9.17
C TYR A 72 0.64 1.02 -9.64
N ARG A 73 1.04 0.00 -8.86
CA ARG A 73 2.08 -0.95 -9.28
C ARG A 73 1.69 -1.65 -10.58
N TRP A 74 0.43 -2.06 -10.72
CA TRP A 74 -0.07 -2.65 -11.96
C TRP A 74 0.01 -1.70 -13.16
N ILE A 75 -0.37 -0.42 -13.01
CA ILE A 75 -0.28 0.55 -14.11
C ILE A 75 1.16 0.67 -14.64
N ARG A 76 2.16 0.57 -13.74
CA ARG A 76 3.59 0.65 -14.07
C ARG A 76 4.18 -0.67 -14.60
N GLN A 77 3.89 -1.81 -13.98
CA GLN A 77 4.52 -3.10 -14.28
C GLN A 77 3.69 -3.97 -15.23
N LYS A 78 2.40 -3.68 -15.39
CA LYS A 78 1.41 -4.44 -16.19
C LYS A 78 1.32 -5.93 -15.87
N ASP A 79 1.69 -6.31 -14.66
CA ASP A 79 1.64 -7.69 -14.20
C ASP A 79 0.22 -8.11 -13.76
N LYS A 80 -0.25 -9.25 -14.28
CA LYS A 80 -1.62 -9.75 -14.03
C LYS A 80 -1.85 -10.15 -12.57
N PHE A 81 -0.82 -10.64 -11.89
CA PHE A 81 -0.93 -11.03 -10.47
C PHE A 81 -1.17 -9.81 -9.59
N THR A 82 -0.42 -8.74 -9.84
CA THR A 82 -0.56 -7.45 -9.15
C THR A 82 -1.97 -6.86 -9.31
N LEU A 83 -2.56 -6.97 -10.51
CA LEU A 83 -3.95 -6.56 -10.76
C LEU A 83 -4.95 -7.37 -9.93
N PHE A 84 -4.81 -8.69 -9.94
CA PHE A 84 -5.68 -9.59 -9.18
C PHE A 84 -5.64 -9.27 -7.68
N CYS A 85 -4.44 -9.10 -7.11
CA CYS A 85 -4.29 -8.68 -5.72
C CYS A 85 -4.98 -7.35 -5.42
N GLY A 86 -4.82 -6.34 -6.30
CA GLY A 86 -5.47 -5.04 -6.15
C GLY A 86 -7.00 -5.15 -6.10
N ILE A 87 -7.59 -5.91 -7.02
CA ILE A 87 -9.05 -6.14 -7.07
C ILE A 87 -9.52 -6.89 -5.81
N CYS A 88 -8.82 -7.92 -5.37
CA CYS A 88 -9.16 -8.65 -4.14
C CYS A 88 -9.16 -7.72 -2.91
N TRP A 89 -8.11 -6.91 -2.74
CA TRP A 89 -8.04 -5.96 -1.63
C TRP A 89 -9.12 -4.88 -1.71
N GLY A 90 -9.44 -4.39 -2.92
CA GLY A 90 -10.54 -3.46 -3.13
C GLY A 90 -11.90 -4.04 -2.77
N PHE A 91 -12.15 -5.30 -3.14
CA PHE A 91 -13.38 -5.99 -2.78
C PHE A 91 -13.52 -6.19 -1.26
N VAL A 92 -12.44 -6.60 -0.59
CA VAL A 92 -12.40 -6.72 0.88
C VAL A 92 -12.66 -5.38 1.56
N ALA A 93 -12.08 -4.29 1.05
CA ALA A 93 -12.31 -2.95 1.58
C ALA A 93 -13.80 -2.56 1.52
N VAL A 94 -14.44 -2.79 0.38
CA VAL A 94 -15.88 -2.49 0.19
C VAL A 94 -16.75 -3.32 1.13
N LEU A 95 -16.47 -4.61 1.29
CA LEU A 95 -17.23 -5.46 2.22
C LEU A 95 -17.10 -5.01 3.68
N LEU A 96 -15.89 -4.64 4.10
CA LEU A 96 -15.64 -4.12 5.46
C LEU A 96 -16.35 -2.77 5.66
N PHE A 97 -16.33 -1.90 4.66
CA PHE A 97 -17.03 -0.62 4.71
C PHE A 97 -18.54 -0.80 4.84
N ILE A 98 -19.14 -1.69 4.04
CA ILE A 98 -20.57 -2.01 4.15
C ILE A 98 -20.89 -2.59 5.54
N SER A 99 -20.06 -3.51 6.03
CA SER A 99 -20.21 -4.10 7.37
C SER A 99 -20.05 -3.09 8.51
N TYR A 100 -19.30 -2.02 8.29
CA TYR A 100 -19.19 -0.90 9.21
C TYR A 100 -20.47 -0.05 9.21
N LEU A 101 -20.97 0.30 8.03
CA LEU A 101 -22.21 1.06 7.88
C LEU A 101 -23.40 0.32 8.50
N THR A 102 -23.53 -0.99 8.28
CA THR A 102 -24.64 -1.75 8.87
C THR A 102 -24.61 -1.75 10.39
N LYS A 103 -23.44 -1.78 11.03
CA LYS A 103 -23.34 -1.72 12.50
C LYS A 103 -23.62 -0.35 13.11
N ILE A 104 -23.53 0.72 12.33
CA ILE A 104 -23.78 2.09 12.81
C ILE A 104 -25.24 2.46 12.62
N PHE A 105 -25.82 2.08 11.48
CA PHE A 105 -27.17 2.50 11.09
C PHE A 105 -28.28 1.50 11.47
N VAL A 106 -27.94 0.27 11.87
CA VAL A 106 -28.86 -0.76 12.36
C VAL A 106 -28.60 -1.04 13.82
#